data_AF-A0A7S1MPD1-F1
#
_entry.id   AF-A0A7S1MPD1-F1
#
_cell.length_a   1.000
_cell.length_b   1.000
_cell.length_c   1.000
_cell.angle_alpha   90.00
_cell.angle_beta   90.00
_cell.angle_gamma   90.00
#
_symmetry.space_group_name_H-M   'P 1'
#
loop_
_entity.id
_entity.type
_entity.pdbx_description
1 polymer ?
#
loop_
_entity_poly.entity_id
_entity_poly.type
_entity_poly.pdbx_seq_one_letter_code
_entity_poly.pdbx_strand_id
1 'polypeptide(L)'
;VVGGAGGLGSLEGCIEAAECFDPERCIWEALPSMSQARRGMALLAVDHLLFAFGGSDGEQTLGTVEVFDSGLSTWELLPSMPTRRGYCGAALTHTLEVLGLSVGP
;
A
#
# COMPACT_ATOMS: atom_id res chain seq x y z
N VAL A 1 -2.07 -11.37 3.19
CA VAL A 1 -1.42 -10.11 3.63
C VAL A 1 -0.69 -9.57 2.42
N VAL A 2 -1.07 -8.40 1.92
CA VAL A 2 -0.23 -7.68 0.95
C VAL A 2 0.61 -6.72 1.77
N GLY A 3 1.90 -6.64 1.51
CA GLY A 3 2.80 -5.83 2.29
C GLY A 3 4.02 -5.45 1.47
N GLY A 4 4.14 -4.17 1.15
CA GLY A 4 5.40 -3.60 0.68
C GLY A 4 6.34 -3.44 1.87
N ALA A 5 7.05 -4.52 2.23
CA ALA A 5 8.19 -4.44 3.13
C ALA A 5 9.25 -5.39 2.59
N GLY A 6 10.38 -4.81 2.16
CA GLY A 6 11.51 -5.56 1.61
C GLY A 6 11.86 -6.73 2.52
N GLY A 7 11.99 -7.92 1.93
CA GLY A 7 12.50 -9.09 2.62
C GLY A 7 13.81 -8.77 3.33
N LEU A 8 14.13 -9.57 4.35
CA LEU A 8 15.23 -9.48 5.32
C LEU A 8 16.68 -9.24 4.78
N GLY A 9 16.86 -8.86 3.51
CA GLY A 9 18.13 -8.49 2.88
C GLY A 9 18.22 -7.05 2.32
N SER A 10 17.14 -6.25 2.28
CA SER A 10 17.22 -4.83 1.86
C SER A 10 16.72 -3.91 2.96
N LEU A 11 17.58 -3.65 3.95
CA LEU A 11 17.24 -2.85 5.13
C LEU A 11 16.91 -1.37 4.85
N GLU A 12 16.94 -0.87 3.61
CA GLU A 12 16.86 0.58 3.36
C GLU A 12 16.00 1.03 2.16
N GLY A 13 15.41 0.12 1.37
CA GLY A 13 14.75 0.47 0.10
C GLY A 13 13.22 0.55 0.16
N CYS A 14 12.64 1.60 -0.40
CA CYS A 14 11.22 1.57 -0.81
C CYS A 14 11.08 0.62 -1.99
N ILE A 15 10.02 -0.20 -2.00
CA ILE A 15 9.80 -1.19 -3.05
C ILE A 15 8.47 -0.95 -3.76
N GLU A 16 8.45 -1.20 -5.05
CA GLU A 16 7.23 -1.20 -5.87
C GLU A 16 6.58 -2.60 -5.94
N ALA A 17 7.33 -3.64 -5.59
CA ALA A 17 6.86 -5.02 -5.60
C ALA A 17 5.73 -5.22 -4.58
N ALA A 18 4.69 -5.90 -5.01
CA ALA A 18 3.60 -6.37 -4.17
C ALA A 18 3.54 -7.90 -4.24
N GLU A 19 3.20 -8.53 -3.13
CA GLU A 19 3.06 -9.98 -3.03
C GLU A 19 1.74 -10.31 -2.34
N CYS A 20 1.09 -11.39 -2.79
CA CYS A 20 -0.11 -11.93 -2.17
C CYS A 20 0.20 -13.31 -1.59
N PHE A 21 -0.33 -13.60 -0.40
CA PHE A 21 -0.26 -14.93 0.17
C PHE A 21 -1.56 -15.67 -0.09
N ASP A 22 -1.49 -16.78 -0.82
CA ASP A 22 -2.59 -17.73 -0.99
C ASP A 22 -2.59 -18.69 0.22
N PRO A 23 -3.61 -18.63 1.10
CA PRO A 23 -3.68 -19.48 2.28
C PRO A 23 -4.00 -20.94 1.97
N GLU A 24 -4.68 -21.24 0.85
CA GLU A 24 -5.05 -22.60 0.46
C GLU A 24 -3.82 -23.36 -0.04
N ARG A 25 -3.00 -22.68 -0.85
CA ARG A 25 -1.77 -23.25 -1.42
C ARG A 25 -0.56 -23.04 -0.51
N CYS A 26 -0.68 -22.18 0.50
CA CYS A 26 0.40 -21.78 1.41
C CYS A 26 1.64 -21.27 0.67
N ILE A 27 1.43 -20.47 -0.37
CA ILE A 27 2.50 -19.88 -1.18
C ILE A 27 2.34 -18.36 -1.27
N TRP A 28 3.46 -17.69 -1.49
CA TRP A 28 3.50 -16.29 -1.89
C TRP A 28 3.53 -16.21 -3.41
N GLU A 29 2.69 -15.35 -3.96
CA GLU A 29 2.62 -15.04 -5.39
C GLU A 29 2.98 -13.58 -5.62
N ALA A 30 3.81 -13.33 -6.62
CA ALA A 30 4.13 -11.97 -7.04
C ALA A 30 2.90 -11.33 -7.68
N LEU A 31 2.56 -10.13 -7.23
CA LEU A 31 1.58 -9.27 -7.88
C LEU A 31 2.30 -8.30 -8.83
N PRO A 32 1.56 -7.69 -9.77
CA PRO A 32 2.07 -6.56 -10.52
C PRO A 32 2.66 -5.49 -9.59
N SER A 33 3.73 -4.84 -10.04
CA SER A 33 4.32 -3.73 -9.31
C SER A 33 3.36 -2.54 -9.24
N MET A 34 3.37 -1.83 -8.12
CA MET A 34 2.76 -0.51 -7.97
C MET A 34 3.46 0.50 -8.89
N SER A 35 2.80 1.61 -9.17
CA SER A 35 3.37 2.70 -9.98
C SER A 35 4.46 3.49 -9.24
N GLN A 36 4.45 3.44 -7.90
CA GLN A 36 5.44 4.13 -7.08
C GLN A 36 5.93 3.22 -5.95
N ALA A 37 7.26 3.11 -5.83
CA ALA A 37 7.89 2.43 -4.71
C ALA A 37 7.54 3.13 -3.39
N ARG A 38 7.09 2.36 -2.40
CA ARG A 38 6.63 2.92 -1.13
C ARG A 38 6.91 1.98 0.05
N ARG A 39 7.07 2.56 1.24
CA ARG A 39 7.12 1.88 2.54
C ARG A 39 6.20 2.55 3.54
N GLY A 40 5.78 1.81 4.57
CA GLY A 40 4.92 2.36 5.64
C GLY A 40 3.58 2.89 5.15
N MET A 41 3.07 2.39 4.02
CA MET A 41 1.73 2.70 3.51
C MET A 41 0.65 2.06 4.40
N ALA A 42 -0.53 2.67 4.44
CA ALA A 42 -1.70 1.99 4.96
C ALA A 42 -2.35 1.14 3.86
N LEU A 43 -2.84 -0.03 4.23
CA LEU A 43 -3.55 -0.94 3.32
C LEU A 43 -4.98 -1.16 3.80
N LEU A 44 -5.92 -1.19 2.87
CA LEU A 44 -7.29 -1.60 3.12
C LEU A 44 -7.79 -2.53 2.02
N ALA A 45 -8.27 -3.70 2.41
CA ALA A 45 -8.98 -4.60 1.50
C ALA A 45 -10.49 -4.34 1.56
N VAL A 46 -11.13 -4.16 0.41
CA VAL A 46 -12.58 -4.05 0.25
C VAL A 46 -12.98 -4.89 -0.95
N ASP A 47 -13.70 -5.98 -0.72
CA ASP A 47 -14.04 -6.97 -1.75
C ASP A 47 -12.80 -7.48 -2.53
N HIS A 48 -12.77 -7.26 -3.84
CA HIS A 48 -11.68 -7.64 -4.76
C HIS A 48 -10.63 -6.53 -4.94
N LEU A 49 -10.79 -5.43 -4.20
CA LEU A 49 -9.94 -4.26 -4.29
C LEU A 49 -9.04 -4.15 -3.06
N LEU A 50 -7.78 -3.82 -3.30
CA LEU A 50 -6.81 -3.50 -2.25
C LEU A 50 -6.30 -2.08 -2.45
N PHE A 51 -6.59 -1.22 -1.50
CA PHE A 51 -6.19 0.18 -1.51
C PHE A 51 -4.88 0.38 -0.73
N ALA A 52 -3.97 1.11 -1.33
CA ALA A 52 -2.69 1.55 -0.80
C ALA A 52 -2.72 3.07 -0.60
N PHE A 53 -2.64 3.53 0.65
CA PHE A 53 -2.68 4.95 0.99
C PHE A 53 -1.32 5.44 1.50
N GLY A 54 -0.79 6.45 0.82
CA GLY A 54 0.39 7.18 1.29
C GLY A 54 1.62 6.29 1.49
N GLY A 55 2.34 6.50 2.58
CA GLY A 55 3.64 5.89 2.84
C GLY A 55 4.78 6.87 2.57
N SER A 56 5.96 6.35 2.26
CA SER A 56 7.13 7.13 1.86
C SER A 56 7.86 6.43 0.72
N ASP A 57 8.33 7.20 -0.26
CA ASP A 57 9.21 6.72 -1.34
C ASP A 57 10.70 6.77 -0.96
N GLY A 58 11.03 7.15 0.28
CA GLY A 58 12.39 7.24 0.79
C GLY A 58 12.92 8.67 0.84
N GLU A 59 12.33 9.57 0.06
CA GLU A 59 12.66 10.99 0.04
C GLU A 59 11.55 11.83 0.68
N GLN A 60 10.30 11.51 0.40
CA GLN A 60 9.14 12.27 0.83
C GLN A 60 8.02 11.36 1.35
N THR A 61 7.11 11.97 2.11
CA THR A 61 5.85 11.33 2.51
C THR A 61 4.86 11.44 1.35
N LEU A 62 4.16 10.34 1.04
CA LEU A 62 3.24 10.28 -0.08
C LEU A 62 1.82 10.64 0.33
N GLY A 63 1.13 11.36 -0.55
CA GLY A 63 -0.33 11.52 -0.52
C GLY A 63 -1.04 10.67 -1.57
N THR A 64 -0.29 9.96 -2.41
CA THR A 64 -0.84 9.14 -3.50
C THR A 64 -1.62 7.97 -2.95
N VAL A 65 -2.67 7.60 -3.67
CA VAL A 65 -3.52 6.45 -3.38
C VAL A 65 -3.51 5.57 -4.63
N GLU A 66 -3.22 4.29 -4.45
CA GLU A 66 -3.31 3.29 -5.51
C GLU A 66 -4.31 2.21 -5.11
N VAL A 67 -5.00 1.63 -6.07
CA VAL A 67 -5.88 0.48 -5.86
C VAL A 67 -5.46 -0.66 -6.75
N PHE A 68 -5.32 -1.85 -6.18
CA PHE A 68 -5.12 -3.09 -6.90
C PHE A 68 -6.47 -3.80 -7.05
N ASP A 69 -6.84 -4.11 -8.29
CA ASP A 69 -7.98 -4.96 -8.61
C ASP A 69 -7.48 -6.39 -8.82
N SER A 70 -7.88 -7.33 -7.96
CA SER A 70 -7.45 -8.73 -8.06
C SER A 70 -8.08 -9.48 -9.25
N GLY A 71 -9.23 -9.02 -9.75
CA GLY A 71 -9.88 -9.58 -10.94
C GLY A 71 -9.18 -9.18 -12.22
N LEU A 72 -8.64 -7.97 -12.28
CA LEU A 72 -7.89 -7.45 -13.43
C LEU A 72 -6.38 -7.65 -13.30
N SER A 73 -5.88 -7.93 -12.10
CA SER A 73 -4.45 -7.96 -11.78
C SER A 73 -3.74 -6.69 -12.26
N THR A 74 -4.26 -5.54 -11.84
CA THR A 74 -3.71 -4.23 -12.21
C THR A 74 -3.78 -3.24 -11.05
N TRP A 75 -2.79 -2.36 -10.96
CA TRP A 75 -2.83 -1.18 -10.11
C TRP A 75 -3.35 0.02 -10.89
N GLU A 76 -4.20 0.82 -10.25
CA GLU A 76 -4.70 2.09 -10.76
C GLU A 76 -4.43 3.21 -9.75
N LEU A 77 -4.01 4.37 -10.26
CA LEU A 77 -3.81 5.56 -9.43
C LEU A 77 -5.16 6.26 -9.18
N LEU A 78 -5.48 6.50 -7.92
CA LEU A 78 -6.67 7.20 -7.48
C LEU A 78 -6.36 8.66 -7.10
N PRO A 79 -7.39 9.51 -6.91
CA PRO A 79 -7.21 10.85 -6.36
C PRO A 79 -6.41 10.83 -5.05
N SER A 80 -5.42 11.71 -4.97
CA SER A 80 -4.54 11.80 -3.80
C SER A 80 -5.26 12.31 -2.56
N MET A 81 -4.79 11.90 -1.38
CA MET A 81 -5.25 12.43 -0.10
C MET A 81 -4.91 13.92 0.02
N PRO A 82 -5.79 14.74 0.62
CA PRO A 82 -5.52 16.17 0.88
C PRO A 82 -4.30 16.40 1.77
N THR A 83 -3.96 15.42 2.61
CA THR A 83 -2.80 15.45 3.52
C THR A 83 -1.97 14.21 3.29
N ARG A 84 -0.65 14.40 3.11
CA ARG A 84 0.30 13.28 2.98
C ARG A 84 0.43 12.56 4.31
N ARG A 85 0.46 11.22 4.28
CA ARG A 85 0.49 10.37 5.48
C ARG A 85 1.44 9.21 5.24
N GLY A 86 2.22 8.85 6.26
CA GLY A 86 3.09 7.67 6.25
C GLY A 86 3.06 6.99 7.61
N TYR A 87 3.40 5.71 7.66
CA TYR A 87 3.37 4.85 8.86
C TYR A 87 2.00 4.91 9.56
N CYS A 88 0.94 4.78 8.76
CA CYS A 88 -0.45 4.94 9.19
C CYS A 88 -1.24 3.62 9.07
N GLY A 89 -2.37 3.53 9.78
CA GLY A 89 -3.34 2.45 9.65
C GLY A 89 -4.58 2.93 8.89
N ALA A 90 -5.15 2.07 8.05
CA ALA A 90 -6.45 2.30 7.43
C ALA A 90 -7.44 1.26 7.94
N ALA A 91 -8.65 1.68 8.22
CA ALA A 91 -9.74 0.78 8.60
C ALA A 91 -11.04 1.23 7.90
N LEU A 92 -11.84 0.25 7.52
CA LEU A 92 -13.18 0.50 7.00
C LEU A 92 -14.18 0.39 8.16
N THR A 93 -14.95 1.46 8.39
CA THR A 93 -16.13 1.43 9.26
C THR A 93 -17.39 1.60 8.40
N HIS A 94 -18.17 2.67 8.59
CA HIS A 94 -19.21 3.11 7.66
C HIS A 94 -18.68 4.08 6.59
N THR A 95 -17.47 4.61 6.81
CA THR A 95 -16.67 5.43 5.88
C THR A 95 -15.20 4.99 5.97
N LEU A 96 -14.42 5.22 4.92
CA LEU A 96 -12.99 4.97 4.91
C LEU A 96 -12.27 6.01 5.80
N GLU A 97 -11.55 5.56 6.83
CA GLU A 97 -10.74 6.42 7.69
C GLU A 97 -9.27 5.98 7.69
N VAL A 98 -8.36 6.94 7.46
CA VAL A 98 -6.90 6.73 7.48
C VAL A 98 -6.32 7.50 8.67
N LEU A 99 -5.89 6.77 9.70
CA LEU A 99 -5.35 7.33 10.93
C LEU A 99 -3.83 7.13 10.95
N GLY A 100 -3.08 8.23 11.12
CA GLY A 100 -1.63 8.19 11.00
C GLY A 100 -0.95 9.41 11.59
N LEU A 101 0.35 9.29 11.82
CA LEU A 101 1.20 10.41 12.20
C LEU A 101 1.37 11.34 10.98
N SER A 102 0.91 12.57 11.10
CA SER A 102 1.26 13.62 10.14
C SER A 102 2.59 14.24 10.57
N VAL A 103 3.61 14.15 9.72
CA VAL A 103 4.74 15.08 9.82
C VAL A 103 4.34 16.29 8.99
N GLY A 104 4.05 17.41 9.64
CA GLY A 104 3.91 18.69 8.95
C GLY A 104 5.17 19.54 9.14
N PRO A 105 5.22 20.71 8.51
CA PRO A 105 5.07 20.95 7.08
C PRO A 105 6.30 20.52 6.26
#